data_AF-A0A2H9LUD6-F1
#
_entry.id   AF-A0A2H9LUD6-F1
#
_cell.length_a   1.000
_cell.length_b   1.000
_cell.length_c   1.000
_cell.angle_alpha   90.00
_cell.angle_beta   90.00
_cell.angle_gamma   90.00
#
_symmetry.space_group_name_H-M   'P 1'
#
loop_
_entity.id
_entity.type
_entity.pdbx_description
1 polymer ?
#
loop_
_entity_poly.entity_id
_entity_poly.type
_entity_poly.pdbx_seq_one_letter_code
_entity_poly.pdbx_strand_id
1 'polypeptide(L)'
;MINNKRAITHVENIISFSIFIIFLIALFIYLPPVQKPNISDVLLDSLQHGIENETNINLLEIPIILNMSGYSASISCFTFANPITSSNSDNIVVKNNQSVVVPFSISSSNLNVANNGAVYYFYYSNQVNFKNINQAPLTLSPCTAIQYFFSAPRIYSIYSYANLSSSINSVSSNYANAKLKYKIPASADFMIQARNEYGIFFSTESAKKPAVGISVKARDIPIEYLENGDIKKGILNIRVW
;
A
#
# COMPACT_ATOMS: atom_id res chain seq x y z
N MET A 1 14.89 -75.87 21.44
CA MET A 1 15.06 -74.77 20.47
C MET A 1 14.41 -73.50 21.02
N ILE A 2 15.25 -72.60 21.51
CA ILE A 2 15.04 -71.16 21.78
C ILE A 2 13.68 -70.75 22.41
N ASN A 3 13.50 -71.09 23.70
CA ASN A 3 12.41 -70.59 24.55
C ASN A 3 12.87 -69.40 25.42
N ASN A 4 13.48 -68.38 24.80
CA ASN A 4 13.89 -67.18 25.55
C ASN A 4 13.67 -65.88 24.77
N LYS A 5 12.51 -65.74 24.11
CA LYS A 5 12.13 -64.52 23.35
C LYS A 5 11.38 -63.47 24.16
N ARG A 6 10.96 -63.76 25.40
CA ARG A 6 10.19 -62.80 26.22
C ARG A 6 11.02 -61.59 26.69
N ALA A 7 12.33 -61.76 26.89
CA ALA A 7 13.20 -60.65 27.31
C ALA A 7 13.43 -59.61 26.19
N ILE A 8 13.47 -60.04 24.92
CA ILE A 8 13.75 -59.16 23.77
C ILE A 8 12.63 -58.13 23.58
N THR A 9 11.38 -58.54 23.81
CA THR A 9 10.21 -57.65 23.64
C THR A 9 10.22 -56.47 24.63
N HIS A 10 10.73 -56.69 25.85
CA HIS A 10 10.86 -55.61 26.83
C HIS A 10 11.94 -54.60 26.46
N VAL A 11 13.05 -55.05 25.85
CA VAL A 11 14.13 -54.18 25.41
C VAL A 11 13.67 -53.27 24.28
N GLU A 12 12.96 -53.81 23.29
CA GLU A 12 12.39 -53.02 22.19
C GLU A 12 11.45 -51.92 22.70
N ASN A 13 10.54 -52.27 23.61
CA ASN A 13 9.61 -51.30 24.21
C ASN A 13 10.35 -50.17 24.97
N ILE A 14 11.41 -50.49 25.71
CA ILE A 14 12.21 -49.50 26.44
C ILE A 14 12.92 -48.56 25.46
N ILE A 15 13.46 -49.08 24.35
CA ILE A 15 14.15 -48.27 23.34
C ILE A 15 13.15 -47.35 22.64
N SER A 16 12.01 -47.87 22.18
CA SER A 16 10.96 -47.06 21.54
C SER A 16 10.42 -45.98 22.47
N PHE A 17 10.20 -46.29 23.75
CA PHE A 17 9.78 -45.31 24.74
C PHE A 17 10.85 -44.23 24.95
N SER A 18 12.13 -44.61 25.02
CA SER A 18 13.23 -43.64 25.16
C SER A 18 13.33 -42.69 23.97
N ILE A 19 13.21 -43.22 22.74
CA ILE A 19 13.18 -42.39 21.52
C ILE A 19 12.00 -41.42 21.54
N PHE A 20 10.82 -41.89 21.96
CA PHE A 20 9.63 -41.04 22.08
C PHE A 20 9.80 -39.92 23.12
N ILE A 21 10.38 -40.22 24.28
CA ILE A 21 10.66 -39.21 25.31
C ILE A 21 11.68 -38.19 24.82
N ILE A 22 12.76 -38.62 24.15
CA ILE A 22 13.74 -37.72 23.54
C ILE A 22 13.06 -36.82 22.50
N PHE A 23 12.19 -37.38 21.67
CA PHE A 23 11.42 -36.62 20.68
C PHE A 23 10.49 -35.58 21.35
N LEU A 24 9.80 -35.94 22.43
CA LEU A 24 8.96 -34.99 23.18
C LEU A 24 9.80 -33.86 23.78
N ILE A 25 10.94 -34.17 24.39
CA ILE A 25 11.85 -33.15 24.95
C ILE A 25 12.35 -32.23 23.83
N ALA A 26 12.79 -32.79 22.70
CA ALA A 26 13.18 -32.01 21.53
C ALA A 26 12.02 -31.12 21.06
N LEU A 27 10.80 -31.64 21.00
CA LEU A 27 9.61 -30.88 20.63
C LEU A 27 9.36 -29.70 21.59
N PHE A 28 9.53 -29.87 22.89
CA PHE A 28 9.41 -28.76 23.86
C PHE A 28 10.59 -27.78 23.84
N ILE A 29 11.79 -28.22 23.45
CA ILE A 29 12.96 -27.34 23.30
C ILE A 29 12.87 -26.53 22.01
N TYR A 30 12.44 -27.15 20.92
CA TYR A 30 12.42 -26.54 19.59
C TYR A 30 11.11 -25.84 19.24
N LEU A 31 9.98 -26.20 19.86
CA LEU A 31 8.78 -25.38 19.78
C LEU A 31 8.94 -24.24 20.78
N PRO A 32 9.17 -22.99 20.33
CA PRO A 32 9.17 -21.88 21.24
C PRO A 32 7.81 -21.86 21.98
N PRO A 33 7.79 -21.64 23.30
CA PRO A 33 6.54 -21.51 24.03
C PRO A 33 5.70 -20.46 23.32
N VAL A 34 4.42 -20.75 23.06
CA VAL A 34 3.49 -19.80 22.45
C VAL A 34 3.49 -18.55 23.31
N GLN A 35 4.22 -17.52 22.87
CA GLN A 35 4.31 -16.28 23.60
C GLN A 35 2.92 -15.66 23.56
N LYS A 36 2.37 -15.33 24.73
CA LYS A 36 1.10 -14.61 24.78
C LYS A 36 1.29 -13.30 23.99
N PRO A 37 0.40 -12.99 23.03
CA PRO A 37 0.54 -11.77 22.26
C PRO A 37 0.59 -10.59 23.22
N ASN A 38 1.61 -9.75 23.06
CA ASN A 38 1.73 -8.55 23.87
C ASN A 38 0.60 -7.59 23.46
N ILE A 39 -0.16 -7.07 24.43
CA ILE A 39 -1.30 -6.18 24.16
C ILE A 39 -0.88 -5.01 23.27
N SER A 40 0.31 -4.45 23.48
CA SER A 40 0.84 -3.36 22.65
C SER A 40 0.96 -3.75 21.17
N ASP A 41 1.30 -5.00 20.86
CA ASP A 41 1.45 -5.46 19.48
C ASP A 41 0.07 -5.58 18.81
N VAL A 42 -0.94 -6.06 19.54
CA VAL A 42 -2.34 -6.08 19.08
C VAL A 42 -2.88 -4.67 18.83
N LEU A 43 -2.52 -3.70 19.68
CA LEU A 43 -2.91 -2.29 19.47
C LEU A 43 -2.23 -1.68 18.24
N LEU A 44 -0.94 -1.98 18.02
CA LEU A 44 -0.22 -1.56 16.81
C LEU A 44 -0.86 -2.15 15.55
N ASP A 45 -1.23 -3.43 15.57
CA ASP A 45 -1.91 -4.10 14.46
C ASP A 45 -3.30 -3.49 14.19
N SER A 46 -4.07 -3.20 15.24
CA SER A 46 -5.38 -2.56 15.13
C SER A 46 -5.27 -1.15 14.52
N LEU A 47 -4.30 -0.35 14.96
CA LEU A 47 -4.04 0.98 14.40
C LEU A 47 -3.59 0.90 12.95
N GLN A 48 -2.62 0.03 12.65
CA GLN A 48 -2.13 -0.16 11.29
C GLN A 48 -3.28 -0.54 10.35
N HIS A 49 -4.06 -1.56 10.70
CA HIS A 49 -5.16 -2.01 9.87
C HIS A 49 -6.27 -0.95 9.72
N GLY A 50 -6.57 -0.20 10.79
CA GLY A 50 -7.52 0.90 10.75
C GLY A 50 -7.08 2.01 9.79
N ILE A 51 -5.82 2.43 9.87
CA ILE A 51 -5.24 3.44 8.98
C ILE A 51 -5.23 2.92 7.54
N GLU A 52 -4.75 1.70 7.30
CA GLU A 52 -4.73 1.06 5.98
C GLU A 52 -6.11 1.08 5.32
N ASN A 53 -7.16 0.66 6.03
CA ASN A 53 -8.52 0.60 5.48
C ASN A 53 -9.08 1.97 5.07
N GLU A 54 -8.68 3.05 5.74
CA GLU A 54 -9.17 4.40 5.48
C GLU A 54 -8.37 5.13 4.41
N THR A 55 -7.10 4.77 4.29
CA THR A 55 -6.14 5.56 3.54
C THR A 55 -5.67 4.87 2.28
N ASN A 56 -5.77 3.55 2.19
CA ASN A 56 -5.46 2.81 0.97
C ASN A 56 -6.50 3.05 -0.11
N ILE A 57 -5.99 3.15 -1.32
CA ILE A 57 -6.75 3.28 -2.56
C ILE A 57 -6.27 2.22 -3.54
N ASN A 58 -7.14 1.87 -4.48
CA ASN A 58 -6.75 1.08 -5.64
C ASN A 58 -6.31 2.02 -6.77
N LEU A 59 -5.08 1.85 -7.22
CA LEU A 59 -4.53 2.54 -8.39
C LEU A 59 -4.35 1.54 -9.52
N LEU A 60 -5.11 1.71 -10.60
CA LEU A 60 -4.95 0.98 -11.84
C LEU A 60 -3.89 1.67 -12.70
N GLU A 61 -2.89 0.92 -13.15
CA GLU A 61 -1.90 1.34 -14.14
C GLU A 61 -2.03 0.48 -15.39
N ILE A 62 -2.13 1.12 -16.55
CA ILE A 62 -2.17 0.46 -17.86
C ILE A 62 -1.04 1.05 -18.69
N PRO A 63 0.05 0.30 -18.94
CA PRO A 63 1.09 0.75 -19.87
C PRO A 63 0.57 0.71 -21.30
N ILE A 64 0.88 1.76 -22.06
CA ILE A 64 0.48 1.96 -23.46
C ILE A 64 1.75 2.14 -24.28
N ILE A 65 1.90 1.31 -25.31
CA ILE A 65 3.03 1.36 -26.23
C ILE A 65 2.50 1.77 -27.61
N LEU A 66 3.03 2.86 -28.15
CA LEU A 66 2.71 3.34 -29.48
C LEU A 66 3.59 2.65 -30.53
N ASN A 67 2.97 2.18 -31.60
CA ASN A 67 3.68 1.77 -32.80
C ASN A 67 3.92 3.00 -33.68
N MET A 68 5.12 3.56 -33.57
CA MET A 68 5.52 4.77 -34.31
C MET A 68 5.97 4.47 -35.76
N SER A 69 5.98 3.21 -36.19
CA SER A 69 6.35 2.84 -37.56
C SER A 69 5.36 3.43 -38.57
N GLY A 70 5.85 4.31 -39.46
CA GLY A 70 5.04 4.94 -40.50
C GLY A 70 4.40 6.27 -40.12
N TYR A 71 4.68 6.79 -38.92
CA TYR A 71 4.17 8.09 -38.47
C TYR A 71 5.28 9.16 -38.50
N SER A 72 4.94 10.38 -38.93
CA SER A 72 5.87 11.51 -38.95
C SER A 72 6.24 11.95 -37.52
N ALA A 73 7.46 12.45 -37.34
CA ALA A 73 7.92 13.01 -36.06
C ALA A 73 7.09 14.24 -35.57
N SER A 74 6.18 14.77 -36.40
CA SER A 74 5.38 15.96 -36.12
C SER A 74 3.98 15.70 -35.56
N ILE A 75 3.63 14.49 -35.14
CA ILE A 75 2.33 14.26 -34.50
C ILE A 75 2.33 14.91 -33.12
N SER A 76 1.44 15.88 -32.91
CA SER A 76 1.30 16.61 -31.64
C SER A 76 0.44 15.88 -30.61
N CYS A 77 -0.53 15.08 -31.05
CA CYS A 77 -1.36 14.25 -30.18
C CYS A 77 -1.91 13.02 -30.90
N PHE A 78 -2.21 11.99 -30.11
CA PHE A 78 -2.77 10.73 -30.58
C PHE A 78 -4.04 10.38 -29.82
N THR A 79 -4.88 9.53 -30.41
CA THR A 79 -6.13 9.07 -29.81
C THR A 79 -6.13 7.55 -29.66
N PHE A 80 -6.63 7.07 -28.52
CA PHE A 80 -6.86 5.65 -28.26
C PHE A 80 -8.17 5.43 -27.51
N ALA A 81 -8.69 4.20 -27.52
CA ALA A 81 -9.92 3.87 -26.81
C ALA A 81 -9.72 4.03 -25.30
N ASN A 82 -10.61 4.75 -24.63
CA ASN A 82 -10.54 4.94 -23.19
C ASN A 82 -10.67 3.58 -22.49
N PRO A 83 -9.62 3.10 -21.78
CA PRO A 83 -9.64 1.76 -21.19
C PRO A 83 -10.60 1.65 -20.00
N ILE A 84 -11.10 2.79 -19.51
CA ILE A 84 -12.13 2.85 -18.48
C ILE A 84 -13.38 3.55 -19.04
N THR A 85 -14.56 3.11 -18.64
CA THR A 85 -15.82 3.76 -19.05
C THR A 85 -16.11 5.04 -18.25
N SER A 86 -15.12 5.62 -17.57
CA SER A 86 -15.29 6.83 -16.77
C SER A 86 -15.22 8.07 -17.65
N SER A 87 -16.23 8.93 -17.55
CA SER A 87 -16.22 10.28 -18.12
C SER A 87 -15.51 11.30 -17.22
N ASN A 88 -15.14 10.93 -15.98
CA ASN A 88 -14.49 11.84 -15.06
C ASN A 88 -12.97 11.88 -15.30
N SER A 89 -12.51 12.93 -15.99
CA SER A 89 -11.08 13.19 -16.23
C SER A 89 -10.30 13.42 -14.95
N ASP A 90 -10.96 13.87 -13.89
CA ASP A 90 -10.32 14.13 -12.60
C ASP A 90 -9.75 12.85 -11.97
N ASN A 91 -10.26 11.66 -12.31
CA ASN A 91 -9.77 10.39 -11.77
C ASN A 91 -8.66 9.76 -12.63
N ILE A 92 -8.19 10.45 -13.67
CA ILE A 92 -7.21 9.95 -14.62
C ILE A 92 -5.94 10.81 -14.56
N VAL A 93 -4.78 10.16 -14.68
CA VAL A 93 -3.53 10.83 -15.02
C VAL A 93 -2.77 10.01 -16.05
N VAL A 94 -2.22 10.67 -17.07
CA VAL A 94 -1.40 10.01 -18.10
C VAL A 94 0.03 10.49 -17.94
N LYS A 95 0.99 9.57 -17.92
CA LYS A 95 2.42 9.87 -17.84
C LYS A 95 3.17 9.27 -19.01
N ASN A 96 4.31 9.85 -19.38
CA ASN A 96 5.25 9.23 -20.32
C ASN A 96 6.26 8.34 -19.56
N ASN A 97 7.25 7.79 -20.28
CA ASN A 97 8.29 6.94 -19.69
C ASN A 97 9.29 7.65 -18.78
N GLN A 98 9.30 8.98 -18.75
CA GLN A 98 10.07 9.78 -17.79
C GLN A 98 9.23 10.18 -16.57
N SER A 99 8.05 9.57 -16.37
CA SER A 99 7.09 9.92 -15.32
C SER A 99 6.55 11.35 -15.39
N VAL A 100 6.74 12.04 -16.51
CA VAL A 100 6.20 13.37 -16.74
C VAL A 100 4.73 13.23 -17.08
N VAL A 101 3.87 13.97 -16.38
CA VAL A 101 2.44 14.01 -16.69
C VAL A 101 2.23 14.64 -18.05
N VAL A 102 1.37 14.07 -18.88
CA VAL A 102 1.13 14.47 -20.26
C VAL A 102 -0.31 14.98 -20.41
N PRO A 103 -0.51 16.17 -21.02
CA PRO A 103 -1.84 16.71 -21.24
C PRO A 103 -2.73 15.74 -22.01
N PHE A 104 -3.96 15.59 -21.53
CA PHE A 104 -4.94 14.74 -22.17
C PHE A 104 -6.34 15.37 -22.17
N SER A 105 -7.21 14.84 -23.00
CA SER A 105 -8.65 15.13 -22.98
C SER A 105 -9.45 13.86 -23.26
N ILE A 106 -10.67 13.79 -22.71
CA ILE A 106 -11.61 12.70 -22.98
C ILE A 106 -12.60 13.21 -24.01
N SER A 107 -12.71 12.51 -25.13
CA SER A 107 -13.70 12.77 -26.17
C SER A 107 -14.54 11.53 -26.40
N SER A 108 -15.78 11.53 -25.91
CA SER A 108 -16.70 10.38 -25.97
C SER A 108 -16.09 9.10 -25.35
N SER A 109 -15.73 8.12 -26.17
CA SER A 109 -15.11 6.85 -25.79
C SER A 109 -13.58 6.83 -25.94
N ASN A 110 -12.97 7.94 -26.35
CA ASN A 110 -11.55 8.01 -26.67
C ASN A 110 -10.82 8.98 -25.75
N LEU A 111 -9.54 8.70 -25.57
CA LEU A 111 -8.62 9.52 -24.81
C LEU A 111 -7.59 10.10 -25.78
N ASN A 112 -7.53 11.42 -25.83
CA ASN A 112 -6.59 12.18 -26.65
C ASN A 112 -5.42 12.58 -25.77
N VAL A 113 -4.20 12.22 -26.15
CA VAL A 113 -2.99 12.46 -25.35
C VAL A 113 -1.96 13.21 -26.18
N ALA A 114 -1.34 14.24 -25.61
CA ALA A 114 -0.21 14.90 -26.24
C ALA A 114 0.92 13.89 -26.52
N ASN A 115 1.48 13.93 -27.70
CA ASN A 115 2.59 13.05 -28.05
C ASN A 115 3.90 13.63 -27.49
N ASN A 116 4.53 12.88 -26.58
CA ASN A 116 5.83 13.18 -26.00
C ASN A 116 6.64 11.88 -25.74
N GLY A 117 6.58 10.93 -26.70
CA GLY A 117 7.28 9.65 -26.60
C GLY A 117 6.52 8.48 -27.19
N ALA A 118 7.05 7.28 -27.02
CA ALA A 118 6.46 6.03 -27.53
C ALA A 118 5.80 5.18 -26.43
N VAL A 119 6.07 5.45 -25.15
CA VAL A 119 5.57 4.66 -24.02
C VAL A 119 4.92 5.59 -23.02
N TYR A 120 3.69 5.24 -22.65
CA TYR A 120 2.86 5.98 -21.71
C TYR A 120 2.31 5.05 -20.63
N TYR A 121 1.92 5.64 -19.52
CA TYR A 121 1.28 4.96 -18.40
C TYR A 121 -0.01 5.68 -18.09
N PHE A 122 -1.11 4.98 -18.29
CA PHE A 122 -2.43 5.46 -17.92
C PHE A 122 -2.70 5.03 -16.49
N TYR A 123 -2.97 5.99 -15.61
CA TYR A 123 -3.31 5.75 -14.22
C TYR A 123 -4.76 6.16 -13.94
N TYR A 124 -5.47 5.32 -13.19
CA TYR A 124 -6.84 5.58 -12.76
C TYR A 124 -7.08 5.15 -11.32
N SER A 125 -7.83 5.96 -10.58
CA SER A 125 -8.39 5.57 -9.29
C SER A 125 -9.76 6.20 -9.12
N ASN A 126 -10.77 5.40 -8.79
CA ASN A 126 -12.12 5.91 -8.47
C ASN A 126 -12.21 6.58 -7.09
N GLN A 127 -11.15 6.51 -6.28
CA GLN A 127 -11.11 7.05 -4.91
C GLN A 127 -10.34 8.37 -4.81
N VAL A 128 -9.60 8.78 -5.86
CA VAL A 128 -8.73 9.98 -5.82
C VAL A 128 -8.98 10.88 -7.02
N ASN A 129 -8.95 12.18 -6.75
CA ASN A 129 -9.02 13.25 -7.74
C ASN A 129 -7.62 13.86 -7.98
N PHE A 130 -7.19 13.90 -9.24
CA PHE A 130 -5.91 14.42 -9.74
C PHE A 130 -5.98 15.88 -10.25
N LYS A 131 -7.08 16.60 -10.04
CA LYS A 131 -7.36 17.96 -10.58
C LYS A 131 -6.30 19.02 -10.27
N ASN A 132 -5.49 18.82 -9.24
CA ASN A 132 -4.41 19.76 -8.87
C ASN A 132 -3.12 19.56 -9.68
N ILE A 133 -3.06 18.58 -10.57
CA ILE A 133 -1.92 18.43 -11.49
C ILE A 133 -2.11 19.47 -12.60
N ASN A 134 -1.50 20.64 -12.42
CA ASN A 134 -1.55 21.80 -13.31
C ASN A 134 -1.24 21.44 -14.78
N GLN A 135 -2.26 21.04 -15.54
CA GLN A 135 -2.14 20.85 -16.97
C GLN A 135 -3.21 21.68 -17.65
N ALA A 136 -2.75 22.58 -18.52
CA ALA A 136 -3.63 23.21 -19.48
C ALA A 136 -4.30 22.09 -20.29
N PRO A 137 -5.63 22.12 -20.47
CA PRO A 137 -6.31 21.14 -21.28
C PRO A 137 -5.66 21.09 -22.67
N LEU A 138 -5.52 19.89 -23.22
CA LEU A 138 -4.98 19.72 -24.57
C LEU A 138 -5.80 20.59 -25.53
N THR A 139 -5.18 21.61 -26.12
CA THR A 139 -5.85 22.45 -27.11
C THR A 139 -6.19 21.57 -28.32
N LEU A 140 -7.47 21.54 -28.65
CA LEU A 140 -8.07 20.65 -29.65
C LEU A 140 -7.49 20.90 -31.06
N SER A 141 -6.37 20.25 -31.36
CA SER A 141 -5.94 19.96 -32.74
C SER A 141 -6.36 18.51 -33.02
N PRO A 142 -6.81 18.16 -34.24
CA PRO A 142 -7.27 16.80 -34.51
C PRO A 142 -6.14 15.80 -34.20
N CYS A 143 -6.35 14.98 -33.16
CA CYS A 143 -5.39 13.95 -32.79
C CYS A 143 -5.41 12.83 -33.82
N THR A 144 -4.22 12.33 -34.15
CA THR A 144 -4.07 11.29 -35.16
C THR A 144 -4.37 9.93 -34.52
N ALA A 145 -5.12 9.08 -35.20
CA ALA A 145 -5.24 7.69 -34.82
C ALA A 145 -3.90 6.99 -35.08
N ILE A 146 -3.23 6.56 -34.00
CA ILE A 146 -1.97 5.81 -34.07
C ILE A 146 -2.25 4.36 -33.66
N GLN A 147 -1.53 3.40 -34.22
CA GLN A 147 -1.57 2.02 -33.72
C GLN A 147 -0.92 1.94 -32.33
N TYR A 148 -1.61 1.35 -31.36
CA TYR A 148 -1.13 1.18 -30.00
C TYR A 148 -1.42 -0.22 -29.48
N PHE A 149 -0.69 -0.61 -28.44
CA PHE A 149 -0.93 -1.83 -27.69
C PHE A 149 -1.01 -1.53 -26.20
N PHE A 150 -2.00 -2.10 -25.53
CA PHE A 150 -2.04 -2.15 -24.07
C PHE A 150 -1.15 -3.29 -23.59
N SER A 151 -0.30 -3.00 -22.60
CA SER A 151 0.41 -4.04 -21.86
C SER A 151 -0.49 -4.60 -20.74
N ALA A 152 0.04 -5.56 -19.98
CA ALA A 152 -0.66 -6.13 -18.83
C ALA A 152 -0.97 -5.03 -17.79
N PRO A 153 -2.24 -4.83 -17.41
CA PRO A 153 -2.61 -3.86 -16.39
C PRO A 153 -2.09 -4.29 -15.02
N ARG A 154 -1.80 -3.32 -14.16
CA ARG A 154 -1.38 -3.52 -12.77
C ARG A 154 -2.33 -2.80 -11.84
N ILE A 155 -2.65 -3.43 -10.71
CA ILE A 155 -3.43 -2.80 -9.64
C ILE A 155 -2.54 -2.73 -8.42
N TYR A 156 -2.35 -1.52 -7.91
CA TYR A 156 -1.63 -1.27 -6.68
C TYR A 156 -2.60 -0.89 -5.57
N SER A 157 -2.37 -1.43 -4.36
CA SER A 157 -2.96 -0.94 -3.13
C SER A 157 -1.95 -0.02 -2.47
N ILE A 158 -2.14 1.28 -2.60
CA ILE A 158 -1.22 2.32 -2.09
C ILE A 158 -1.97 3.31 -1.22
N TYR A 159 -1.25 4.02 -0.37
CA TYR A 159 -1.84 5.04 0.48
C TYR A 159 -2.18 6.29 -0.34
N SER A 160 -3.29 6.98 -0.05
CA SER A 160 -3.57 8.32 -0.58
C SER A 160 -3.02 9.37 0.37
N TYR A 161 -2.19 10.32 -0.12
CA TYR A 161 -1.69 11.43 0.70
C TYR A 161 -2.84 12.24 1.31
N ALA A 162 -3.88 12.53 0.51
CA ALA A 162 -5.04 13.28 0.97
C ALA A 162 -5.81 12.52 2.05
N ASN A 163 -5.99 11.20 1.91
CA ASN A 163 -6.68 10.40 2.91
C ASN A 163 -5.84 10.24 4.18
N LEU A 164 -4.52 10.04 4.06
CA LEU A 164 -3.58 10.05 5.18
C LEU A 164 -3.66 11.36 5.95
N SER A 165 -3.61 12.50 5.25
CA SER A 165 -3.76 13.83 5.83
C SER A 165 -5.08 13.95 6.60
N SER A 166 -6.19 13.61 5.95
CA SER A 166 -7.52 13.70 6.54
C SER A 166 -7.66 12.78 7.77
N SER A 167 -7.21 11.53 7.68
CA SER A 167 -7.28 10.57 8.78
C SER A 167 -6.43 11.04 9.96
N ILE A 168 -5.16 11.42 9.74
CA ILE A 168 -4.28 11.91 10.80
C ILE A 168 -4.80 13.21 11.43
N ASN A 169 -5.30 14.15 10.63
CA ASN A 169 -5.92 15.38 11.15
C ASN A 169 -7.21 15.09 11.93
N SER A 170 -7.97 14.06 11.56
CA SER A 170 -9.15 13.63 12.32
C SER A 170 -8.78 13.05 13.69
N VAL A 171 -7.64 12.34 13.78
CA VAL A 171 -7.11 11.85 15.06
C VAL A 171 -6.71 13.02 15.96
N SER A 172 -6.01 14.02 15.41
CA SER A 172 -5.58 15.19 16.17
C SER A 172 -6.75 16.06 16.64
N SER A 173 -7.80 16.21 15.83
CA SER A 173 -8.97 17.04 16.16
C SER A 173 -9.96 16.34 17.09
N ASN A 174 -10.07 15.01 17.06
CA ASN A 174 -10.99 14.26 17.91
C ASN A 174 -10.39 12.93 18.38
N TYR A 175 -9.37 13.04 19.22
CA TYR A 175 -8.60 11.90 19.71
C TYR A 175 -9.44 10.86 20.48
N ALA A 176 -10.44 11.30 21.24
CA ALA A 176 -11.34 10.39 21.97
C ALA A 176 -12.14 9.49 21.01
N ASN A 177 -12.71 10.06 19.93
CA ASN A 177 -13.39 9.28 18.91
C ASN A 177 -12.42 8.39 18.13
N ALA A 178 -11.20 8.86 17.88
CA ALA A 178 -10.17 8.04 17.25
C ALA A 178 -9.80 6.80 18.09
N LYS A 179 -9.71 6.93 19.43
CA LYS A 179 -9.53 5.77 20.32
C LYS A 179 -10.67 4.77 20.17
N LEU A 180 -11.93 5.22 20.13
CA LEU A 180 -13.07 4.33 19.93
C LEU A 180 -13.04 3.65 18.55
N LYS A 181 -12.73 4.42 17.50
CA LYS A 181 -12.63 3.95 16.11
C LYS A 181 -11.61 2.83 15.96
N TYR A 182 -10.41 3.05 16.50
CA TYR A 182 -9.30 2.08 16.45
C TYR A 182 -9.32 1.07 17.61
N LYS A 183 -10.40 1.04 18.39
CA LYS A 183 -10.62 0.14 19.53
C LYS A 183 -9.48 0.17 20.57
N ILE A 184 -8.91 1.35 20.79
CA ILE A 184 -7.86 1.59 21.79
C ILE A 184 -8.50 1.72 23.17
N PRO A 185 -8.10 0.89 24.15
CA PRO A 185 -8.66 0.96 25.48
C PRO A 185 -8.37 2.30 26.15
N ALA A 186 -9.19 2.69 27.11
CA ALA A 186 -9.03 3.96 27.82
C ALA A 186 -7.65 4.09 28.51
N SER A 187 -7.06 2.96 28.92
CA SER A 187 -5.78 2.86 29.61
C SER A 187 -4.54 2.98 28.71
N ALA A 188 -4.69 2.94 27.38
CA ALA A 188 -3.58 3.05 26.43
C ALA A 188 -3.75 4.28 25.55
N ASP A 189 -2.65 4.86 25.10
CA ASP A 189 -2.63 5.97 24.16
C ASP A 189 -1.75 5.65 22.97
N PHE A 190 -1.87 6.45 21.91
CA PHE A 190 -1.17 6.21 20.67
C PHE A 190 -0.83 7.51 19.95
N MET A 191 0.11 7.38 19.01
CA MET A 191 0.53 8.44 18.12
C MET A 191 0.79 7.88 16.73
N ILE A 192 0.44 8.66 15.71
CA ILE A 192 0.69 8.33 14.31
C ILE A 192 1.52 9.46 13.71
N GLN A 193 2.56 9.10 12.98
CA GLN A 193 3.44 10.04 12.30
C GLN A 193 3.78 9.49 10.92
N ALA A 194 3.73 10.34 9.90
CA ALA A 194 4.17 9.99 8.55
C ALA A 194 5.34 10.89 8.15
N ARG A 195 6.42 10.28 7.66
CA ARG A 195 7.64 10.98 7.25
C ARG A 195 8.18 10.45 5.93
N ASN A 196 8.86 11.30 5.18
CA ASN A 196 9.60 10.95 3.97
C ASN A 196 11.06 11.42 4.10
N GLU A 197 11.82 11.40 3.01
CA GLU A 197 13.22 11.86 2.98
C GLU A 197 13.39 13.34 3.35
N TYR A 198 12.35 14.16 3.19
CA TYR A 198 12.35 15.58 3.54
C TYR A 198 11.93 15.85 5.00
N GLY A 199 11.53 14.82 5.74
CA GLY A 199 11.13 14.92 7.14
C GLY A 199 9.68 14.52 7.38
N ILE A 200 9.13 14.99 8.51
CA ILE A 200 7.78 14.67 8.95
C ILE A 200 6.79 15.55 8.19
N PHE A 201 5.84 14.93 7.50
CA PHE A 201 4.77 15.67 6.81
C PHE A 201 3.41 15.53 7.51
N PHE A 202 3.22 14.51 8.36
CA PHE A 202 2.06 14.42 9.26
C PHE A 202 2.46 13.93 10.65
N SER A 203 1.83 14.46 11.69
CA SER A 203 2.05 14.02 13.08
C SER A 203 0.83 14.29 13.95
N THR A 204 0.47 13.32 14.79
CA THR A 204 -0.52 13.50 15.87
C THR A 204 0.12 13.91 17.20
N GLU A 205 1.39 14.32 17.23
CA GLU A 205 2.11 14.71 18.47
C GLU A 205 1.39 15.80 19.29
N SER A 206 0.50 16.56 18.67
CA SER A 206 -0.34 17.56 19.33
C SER A 206 -1.43 16.97 20.22
N ALA A 207 -1.80 15.70 20.03
CA ALA A 207 -2.93 15.09 20.74
C ALA A 207 -2.58 14.65 22.18
N LYS A 208 -1.45 13.94 22.36
CA LYS A 208 -0.98 13.48 23.68
C LYS A 208 0.47 13.01 23.61
N LYS A 209 1.27 13.34 24.64
CA LYS A 209 2.64 12.84 24.80
C LYS A 209 2.69 11.77 25.89
N PRO A 210 3.55 10.75 25.77
CA PRO A 210 3.77 9.78 26.84
C PRO A 210 4.31 10.50 28.08
N ALA A 211 3.79 10.14 29.25
CA ALA A 211 4.35 10.63 30.52
C ALA A 211 5.75 10.03 30.73
N VAL A 212 6.58 10.74 31.49
CA VAL A 212 7.94 10.30 31.80
C VAL A 212 7.90 8.93 32.48
N GLY A 213 8.68 7.97 31.97
CA GLY A 213 8.79 6.63 32.54
C GLY A 213 7.80 5.60 31.99
N ILE A 214 6.89 5.97 31.09
CA ILE A 214 6.02 5.00 30.41
C ILE A 214 6.78 4.32 29.26
N SER A 215 6.67 3.00 29.15
CA SER A 215 7.23 2.24 28.05
C SER A 215 6.47 2.52 26.75
N VAL A 216 7.17 2.95 25.72
CA VAL A 216 6.60 3.21 24.40
C VAL A 216 7.00 2.08 23.46
N LYS A 217 6.00 1.42 22.86
CA LYS A 217 6.23 0.53 21.72
C LYS A 217 6.01 1.30 20.43
N ALA A 218 6.86 1.08 19.45
CA ALA A 218 6.78 1.75 18.15
C ALA A 218 7.00 0.76 17.00
N ARG A 219 6.39 1.05 15.85
CA ARG A 219 6.58 0.33 14.60
C ARG A 219 6.76 1.32 13.45
N ASP A 220 7.84 1.15 12.68
CA ASP A 220 8.06 1.84 11.42
C ASP A 220 7.58 0.93 10.28
N ILE A 221 6.65 1.42 9.48
CA ILE A 221 6.05 0.71 8.35
C ILE A 221 6.47 1.44 7.07
N PRO A 222 7.25 0.82 6.17
CA PRO A 222 7.52 1.41 4.87
C PRO A 222 6.23 1.47 4.05
N ILE A 223 5.92 2.63 3.50
CA ILE A 223 4.70 2.85 2.72
C ILE A 223 5.02 3.49 1.37
N GLU A 224 4.19 3.19 0.38
CA GLU A 224 4.09 3.94 -0.87
C GLU A 224 2.79 4.73 -0.87
N TYR A 225 2.85 6.00 -1.24
CA TYR A 225 1.69 6.87 -1.24
C TYR A 225 1.57 7.71 -2.51
N LEU A 226 0.33 7.93 -2.95
CA LEU A 226 -0.01 8.75 -4.10
C LEU A 226 -0.19 10.20 -3.67
N GLU A 227 0.62 11.09 -4.24
CA GLU A 227 0.54 12.54 -4.04
C GLU A 227 0.63 13.22 -5.40
N ASN A 228 -0.43 13.94 -5.79
CA ASN A 228 -0.48 14.67 -7.07
C ASN A 228 -0.12 13.80 -8.28
N GLY A 229 -0.59 12.54 -8.30
CA GLY A 229 -0.31 11.59 -9.38
C GLY A 229 1.06 10.90 -9.29
N ASP A 230 1.95 11.32 -8.41
CA ASP A 230 3.24 10.68 -8.16
C ASP A 230 3.16 9.66 -7.03
N ILE A 231 3.76 8.49 -7.27
CA ILE A 231 3.97 7.49 -6.23
C ILE A 231 5.27 7.85 -5.51
N LYS A 232 5.16 8.16 -4.22
CA LYS A 232 6.29 8.49 -3.35
C LYS A 232 6.45 7.44 -2.27
N LYS A 233 7.64 7.37 -1.69
CA LYS A 233 7.97 6.45 -0.59
C LYS A 233 8.02 7.21 0.73
N GLY A 234 7.60 6.56 1.80
CA GLY A 234 7.60 7.13 3.14
C GLY A 234 7.65 6.05 4.23
N ILE A 235 7.61 6.51 5.47
CA ILE A 235 7.53 5.68 6.66
C ILE A 235 6.33 6.15 7.48
N LEU A 236 5.41 5.25 7.77
CA LEU A 236 4.36 5.41 8.76
C LEU A 236 4.87 4.88 10.10
N ASN A 237 5.09 5.76 11.06
CA ASN A 237 5.47 5.44 12.42
C ASN A 237 4.23 5.44 13.32
N ILE A 238 3.95 4.30 13.93
CA ILE A 238 2.86 4.15 14.91
C ILE A 238 3.50 3.88 16.27
N ARG A 239 3.07 4.61 17.30
CA ARG A 239 3.51 4.41 18.68
C ARG A 239 2.32 4.17 19.59
N VAL A 240 2.47 3.29 20.58
CA VAL A 240 1.49 3.01 21.63
C VAL A 240 2.17 2.99 22.99
N TRP A 241 1.49 3.46 24.03
CA TRP A 241 1.98 3.48 25.42
C TRP A 241 0.85 3.41 26.43
#